data_AF-A0A1W5ZB17-F1
#
_entry.id   AF-A0A1W5ZB17-F1
#
_cell.length_a   1.000
_cell.length_b   1.000
_cell.length_c   1.000
_cell.angle_alpha   90.00
_cell.angle_beta   90.00
_cell.angle_gamma   90.00
#
_symmetry.space_group_name_H-M   'P 1'
#
loop_
_entity.id
_entity.type
_entity.pdbx_description
1 polymer ?
#
loop_
_entity_poly.entity_id
_entity_poly.type
_entity_poly.pdbx_seq_one_letter_code
_entity_poly.pdbx_strand_id
1 'polypeptide(L)'
;MPRLPLVTERLALFATLLATFGELHPACDHWVQGSKTASRKRMYGEDLVHADGTPATEDSTRPTMTTSTLGRRAVACHVASLGLEAERTRRAPRFPSSVA
;
A
#
# COMPACT_ATOMS: atom_id res chain seq x y z
N MET A 1 25.12 15.72 31.70
CA MET A 1 24.86 14.85 30.54
C MET A 1 25.94 15.13 29.51
N PRO A 2 26.91 14.24 29.28
CA PRO A 2 27.90 14.45 28.23
C PRO A 2 27.20 14.48 26.87
N ARG A 3 27.46 15.53 26.08
CA ARG A 3 26.93 15.63 24.71
C ARG A 3 27.64 14.60 23.85
N LEU A 4 26.86 13.78 23.16
CA LEU A 4 27.42 12.87 22.15
C LEU A 4 27.94 13.72 20.98
N PRO A 5 28.95 13.24 20.24
CA PRO A 5 29.35 13.89 19.00
C PRO A 5 28.13 14.05 18.08
N LEU A 6 28.02 15.19 17.40
CA LEU A 6 26.88 15.56 16.54
C LEU A 6 26.59 14.47 15.46
N VAL A 7 27.63 13.76 15.03
CA VAL A 7 27.52 12.61 14.11
C VAL A 7 26.81 11.43 14.78
N THR A 8 27.13 11.12 16.02
CA THR A 8 26.52 10.04 16.79
C THR A 8 25.04 10.31 17.07
N GLU A 9 24.68 11.55 17.39
CA GLU A 9 23.28 11.94 17.58
C GLU A 9 22.46 11.78 16.28
N ARG A 10 23.03 12.17 15.13
CA ARG A 10 22.39 12.01 13.82
C ARG A 10 22.21 10.54 13.43
N LEU A 11 23.23 9.71 13.67
CA LEU A 11 23.16 8.26 13.43
C LEU A 11 22.13 7.60 14.33
N ALA A 12 22.09 7.97 15.61
CA ALA A 12 21.09 7.47 16.55
C ALA A 12 19.68 7.85 16.10
N LEU A 13 19.45 9.13 15.75
CA LEU A 13 18.15 9.58 15.24
C LEU A 13 17.75 8.84 13.95
N PHE A 14 18.68 8.69 13.00
CA PHE A 14 18.41 7.95 11.76
C PHE A 14 18.06 6.49 12.02
N ALA A 15 18.83 5.81 12.88
CA ALA A 15 18.59 4.41 13.25
C ALA A 15 17.25 4.24 13.97
N THR A 16 16.89 5.15 14.87
CA THR A 16 15.59 5.14 15.56
C THR A 16 14.43 5.35 14.59
N LEU A 17 14.54 6.33 13.68
CA LEU A 17 13.52 6.58 12.65
C LEU A 17 13.38 5.40 11.69
N LEU A 18 14.49 4.75 11.32
CA LEU A 18 14.47 3.58 10.45
C LEU A 18 13.83 2.38 11.14
N ALA A 19 14.13 2.15 12.43
CA ALA A 19 13.54 1.07 13.22
C ALA A 19 12.03 1.28 13.43
N THR A 20 11.61 2.50 13.79
CA THR A 20 10.18 2.81 13.94
C THR A 20 9.45 2.71 12.61
N PHE A 21 10.05 3.12 11.50
CA PHE A 21 9.47 2.91 10.18
C PHE A 21 9.36 1.42 9.83
N GLY A 22 10.40 0.62 10.07
CA GLY A 22 10.40 -0.82 9.78
C GLY A 22 9.29 -1.59 10.51
N GLU A 23 9.00 -1.20 11.76
CA GLU A 23 7.96 -1.82 12.58
C GLU A 23 6.55 -1.25 12.31
N LEU A 24 6.44 0.06 12.10
CA LEU A 24 5.15 0.74 11.92
C LEU A 24 4.62 0.60 10.48
N HIS A 25 5.50 0.56 9.48
CA HIS A 25 5.13 0.50 8.08
C HIS A 25 4.27 -0.73 7.75
N PRO A 26 4.60 -1.97 8.17
CA PRO A 26 3.74 -3.13 7.90
C PRO A 26 2.33 -3.02 8.52
N ALA A 27 2.20 -2.33 9.66
CA ALA A 27 0.91 -2.09 10.29
C ALA A 27 0.10 -1.03 9.53
N CYS A 28 0.75 0.06 9.10
CA CYS A 28 0.14 1.10 8.25
C CYS A 28 -0.16 0.60 6.83
N ASP A 29 0.64 -0.31 6.28
CA ASP A 29 0.44 -0.92 4.97
C ASP A 29 -0.88 -1.70 4.93
N HIS A 30 -1.29 -2.34 6.03
CA HIS A 30 -2.60 -2.98 6.15
C HIS A 30 -3.77 -1.99 6.29
N TRP A 31 -3.52 -0.77 6.76
CA TRP A 31 -4.53 0.28 6.88
C TRP A 31 -4.73 1.05 5.56
N VAL A 32 -3.68 1.24 4.78
CA VAL A 32 -3.72 1.95 3.48
C VAL A 32 -3.94 0.99 2.31
N GLN A 33 -3.52 -0.28 2.41
CA GLN A 33 -3.90 -1.33 1.47
C GLN A 33 -4.93 -2.28 2.07
N GLY A 34 -6.11 -2.33 1.45
CA GLY A 34 -7.06 -3.41 1.71
C GLY A 34 -6.38 -4.78 1.58
N SER A 35 -6.55 -5.65 2.59
CA SER A 35 -5.89 -6.95 2.72
C SER A 35 -5.97 -7.83 1.46
N LYS A 36 -7.07 -7.74 0.71
CA LYS A 36 -7.26 -8.41 -0.58
C LYS A 36 -6.30 -7.92 -1.68
N THR A 37 -5.95 -6.64 -1.70
CA THR A 37 -5.04 -6.05 -2.67
C THR A 37 -3.59 -6.43 -2.35
N ALA A 38 -3.22 -6.45 -1.07
CA ALA A 38 -1.89 -6.87 -0.61
C ALA A 38 -1.60 -8.35 -0.93
N SER A 39 -2.55 -9.25 -0.64
CA SER A 39 -2.38 -10.69 -0.90
C SER A 39 -2.31 -11.02 -2.40
N ARG A 40 -2.96 -10.24 -3.27
CA ARG A 40 -2.97 -10.49 -4.71
C ARG A 40 -1.68 -10.05 -5.41
N LYS A 41 -0.93 -9.08 -4.87
CA LYS A 41 0.34 -8.59 -5.46
C LYS A 41 1.43 -9.66 -5.60
N ARG A 42 1.34 -10.75 -4.82
CA ARG A 42 2.27 -11.89 -4.86
C ARG A 42 1.71 -13.12 -5.60
N MET A 43 0.62 -12.96 -6.35
CA MET A 43 0.08 -14.04 -7.18
C MET A 43 0.90 -14.16 -8.47
N TYR A 44 1.51 -15.33 -8.65
CA TYR A 44 2.29 -15.72 -9.83
C TYR A 44 1.83 -17.12 -10.26
N GLY A 45 1.71 -17.33 -11.57
CA GLY A 45 1.19 -18.57 -12.15
C GLY A 45 0.26 -18.34 -13.34
N GLU A 46 -0.14 -19.45 -13.94
CA GLU A 46 -1.03 -19.50 -15.11
C GLU A 46 -2.45 -19.98 -14.75
N ASP A 47 -2.68 -20.37 -13.49
CA ASP A 47 -4.00 -20.76 -13.00
C ASP A 47 -5.04 -19.68 -13.29
N LEU A 48 -6.19 -20.09 -13.80
CA LEU A 48 -7.28 -19.19 -14.12
C LEU A 48 -8.06 -18.84 -12.85
N VAL A 49 -8.22 -17.54 -12.63
CA VAL A 49 -8.97 -16.98 -11.51
C VAL A 49 -9.90 -15.86 -11.99
N HIS A 50 -10.92 -15.58 -11.18
CA HIS A 50 -11.79 -14.42 -11.37
C HIS A 50 -11.16 -13.15 -10.79
N ALA A 51 -11.79 -12.00 -11.07
CA ALA A 51 -11.32 -10.69 -10.59
C ALA A 51 -11.31 -10.55 -9.05
N ASP A 52 -12.08 -11.38 -8.35
CA ASP A 52 -12.10 -11.51 -6.90
C ASP A 52 -11.08 -12.55 -6.37
N GLY A 53 -10.33 -13.19 -7.25
CA GLY A 53 -9.28 -14.16 -6.93
C GLY A 53 -9.79 -15.57 -6.63
N THR A 54 -11.09 -15.87 -6.84
CA THR A 54 -11.57 -17.25 -6.73
C THR A 54 -11.11 -18.06 -7.95
N PRO A 55 -10.74 -19.36 -7.79
CA PRO A 55 -10.40 -20.23 -8.91
C PRO A 55 -11.53 -20.30 -9.94
N ALA A 56 -11.17 -20.28 -11.22
CA ALA A 56 -12.11 -20.55 -12.29
C ALA A 56 -12.22 -22.06 -12.52
N THR A 57 -13.45 -22.55 -12.66
CA THR A 57 -13.73 -23.90 -13.13
C THR A 57 -13.88 -23.90 -14.66
N GLU A 58 -13.74 -25.06 -15.30
CA GLU A 58 -13.88 -25.19 -16.77
C GLU A 58 -15.23 -24.66 -17.28
N ASP A 59 -16.31 -24.83 -16.50
CA ASP A 59 -17.66 -24.35 -16.84
C ASP A 59 -17.92 -22.88 -16.47
N SER A 60 -16.91 -22.14 -16.02
CA SER A 60 -17.13 -20.76 -15.61
C SER A 60 -17.45 -19.85 -16.80
N THR A 61 -18.65 -19.29 -16.78
CA THR A 61 -19.09 -18.25 -17.74
C THR A 61 -18.62 -16.85 -17.38
N ARG A 62 -18.06 -16.65 -16.19
CA ARG A 62 -17.54 -15.36 -15.74
C ARG A 62 -16.16 -15.08 -16.33
N PRO A 63 -15.83 -13.82 -16.67
CA PRO A 63 -14.50 -13.46 -17.15
C PRO A 63 -13.39 -13.94 -16.21
N THR A 64 -12.35 -14.54 -16.80
CA THR A 64 -11.19 -15.08 -16.10
C THR A 64 -9.92 -14.37 -16.53
N MET A 65 -8.89 -14.48 -15.70
CA MET A 65 -7.52 -14.10 -16.03
C MET A 65 -6.55 -14.99 -15.27
N THR A 66 -5.31 -15.04 -15.71
CA THR A 66 -4.27 -15.76 -14.95
C THR A 66 -4.00 -15.09 -13.62
N THR A 67 -3.61 -15.87 -12.61
CA THR A 67 -3.15 -15.37 -11.30
C THR A 67 -2.06 -14.30 -11.43
N SER A 68 -1.12 -14.46 -12.36
CA SER A 68 -0.10 -13.44 -12.68
C SER A 68 -0.70 -12.10 -13.19
N THR A 69 -1.75 -12.17 -14.01
CA THR A 69 -2.43 -10.97 -14.52
C THR A 69 -3.18 -10.25 -13.40
N LEU A 70 -3.83 -11.01 -12.52
CA LEU A 70 -4.47 -10.47 -11.32
C LEU A 70 -3.45 -9.78 -10.41
N GLY A 71 -2.27 -10.38 -10.22
CA GLY A 71 -1.18 -9.78 -9.44
C GLY A 71 -0.67 -8.47 -10.02
N ARG A 72 -0.41 -8.40 -11.33
CA ARG A 72 -0.03 -7.15 -12.01
C ARG A 72 -1.09 -6.06 -11.89
N ARG A 73 -2.37 -6.42 -12.02
CA ARG A 73 -3.48 -5.47 -11.84
C ARG A 73 -3.55 -4.93 -10.42
N ALA A 74 -3.33 -5.78 -9.41
CA ALA A 74 -3.30 -5.35 -8.00
C ALA A 74 -2.14 -4.38 -7.71
N VAL A 75 -0.97 -4.58 -8.33
CA VAL A 75 0.16 -3.63 -8.25
C VAL A 75 -0.20 -2.30 -8.93
N ALA A 76 -0.74 -2.34 -10.15
CA ALA A 76 -1.12 -1.12 -10.87
C ALA A 76 -2.21 -0.32 -10.16
N CYS A 77 -3.25 -0.98 -9.64
CA CYS A 77 -4.30 -0.32 -8.85
C CYS A 77 -3.74 0.32 -7.57
N HIS A 78 -2.79 -0.32 -6.89
CA HIS A 78 -2.14 0.27 -5.72
C HIS A 78 -1.35 1.54 -6.05
N VAL A 79 -0.57 1.54 -7.14
CA VAL A 79 0.13 2.75 -7.61
C VAL A 79 -0.88 3.85 -7.97
N ALA A 80 -2.01 3.50 -8.60
CA ALA A 80 -3.05 4.46 -8.94
C ALA A 80 -3.78 5.03 -7.70
N SER A 81 -3.96 4.24 -6.64
CA SER A 81 -4.54 4.71 -5.37
C SER A 81 -3.71 5.83 -4.73
N LEU A 82 -2.37 5.77 -4.82
CA LEU A 82 -1.49 6.86 -4.37
C LEU A 82 -1.76 8.17 -5.13
N GLY A 83 -2.11 8.08 -6.43
CA GLY A 83 -2.49 9.25 -7.24
C GLY A 83 -3.88 9.80 -6.93
N LEU A 84 -4.85 8.93 -6.64
CA LEU A 84 -6.22 9.32 -6.32
C LEU A 84 -6.35 9.97 -4.93
N GLU A 85 -5.58 9.53 -3.93
CA GLU A 85 -5.54 10.19 -2.62
C GLU A 85 -4.89 11.59 -2.68
N ALA A 86 -3.86 11.76 -3.51
CA ALA A 86 -3.23 13.05 -3.76
C ALA A 86 -4.18 14.06 -4.46
N GLU A 87 -5.05 13.58 -5.35
CA GLU A 87 -6.06 14.43 -6.00
C GLU A 87 -7.24 14.76 -5.07
N ARG A 88 -7.62 13.82 -4.18
CA ARG A 88 -8.67 14.04 -3.17
C ARG A 88 -8.28 15.08 -2.12
N THR A 89 -7.01 15.11 -1.72
CA THR A 89 -6.47 16.15 -0.82
C THR A 89 -6.35 17.52 -1.50
N ARG A 90 -6.12 17.57 -2.83
CA ARG A 90 -6.11 18.83 -3.60
C ARG A 90 -7.49 19.44 -3.81
N ARG A 91 -8.56 18.64 -3.81
CA ARG A 91 -9.95 19.11 -4.01
C ARG A 91 -10.78 19.27 -2.73
N ALA A 92 -10.23 18.94 -1.56
CA ALA A 92 -10.91 19.19 -0.30
C ALA A 92 -11.04 20.71 -0.08
N PRO A 93 -12.25 21.25 0.21
CA PRO A 93 -12.40 22.67 0.51
C PRO A 93 -11.61 22.99 1.77
N ARG A 94 -10.60 23.86 1.64
CA ARG A 94 -9.95 24.48 2.80
C ARG A 94 -10.95 25.47 3.40
N PHE A 95 -11.73 25.03 4.38
CA PHE A 95 -12.47 25.96 5.21
C PHE A 95 -11.45 26.77 6.03
N PRO A 96 -11.43 28.11 5.91
CA PRO A 96 -10.67 28.92 6.84
C PRO A 96 -11.36 28.82 8.20
N SER A 97 -10.62 28.38 9.21
CA SER A 97 -11.05 28.49 10.60
C SER A 97 -11.16 29.97 10.95
N SER A 98 -12.37 30.52 10.86
CA SER A 98 -12.70 31.80 11.49
C SER A 98 -12.70 31.57 12.99
N VAL A 99 -11.69 32.12 13.67
CA VAL A 99 -11.70 32.30 15.12
C VAL A 99 -12.75 33.35 15.44
N ALA A 100 -13.75 32.98 16.24
CA ALA A 100 -14.63 33.88 16.97
C ALA A 100 -14.81 33.30 18.37
#